data_AF-A0A7X6HPZ7-F1
#
_entry.id   AF-A0A7X6HPZ7-F1
#
_cell.length_a   1.000
_cell.length_b   1.000
_cell.length_c   1.000
_cell.angle_alpha   90.00
_cell.angle_beta   90.00
_cell.angle_gamma   90.00
#
_symmetry.space_group_name_H-M   'P 1'
#
loop_
_entity.id
_entity.type
_entity.pdbx_description
1 polymer ?
#
loop_
_entity_poly.entity_id
_entity_poly.type
_entity_poly.pdbx_seq_one_letter_code
_entity_poly.pdbx_strand_id
1 'polypeptide(L)' 'MLSHECNGLLGGTPEFIEEVQAAIPDLDLQVYGFLKRLQGFKSDRPLSVTLDWLPGLLSHVYGSEIAEKLLQETGLP' A
#
# COMPACT_ATOMS: atom_id res chain seq x y z
N MET A 1 -6.72 21.79 7.69
CA MET A 1 -5.95 20.87 8.55
C MET A 1 -5.94 19.53 7.84
N LEU A 2 -4.80 19.11 7.29
CA LEU A 2 -4.65 17.75 6.76
C LEU A 2 -4.58 16.86 8.00
N SER A 3 -5.66 16.16 8.34
CA SER A 3 -5.58 15.19 9.43
C SER A 3 -4.92 13.92 8.88
N HIS A 4 -3.96 13.38 9.62
CA HIS A 4 -3.38 12.06 9.35
C HIS A 4 -4.33 10.93 9.82
N GLU A 5 -5.57 11.28 10.14
CA GLU A 5 -6.59 10.34 10.58
C GLU A 5 -6.87 9.38 9.41
N CYS A 6 -6.76 8.08 9.68
CA CYS A 6 -6.87 6.97 8.72
C CYS A 6 -5.60 6.57 7.95
N ASN A 7 -4.41 7.04 8.31
CA ASN A 7 -3.14 6.49 7.78
C ASN A 7 -2.38 5.71 8.86
N GLY A 8 -2.24 4.40 8.68
CA GLY A 8 -1.35 3.55 9.49
C GLY A 8 -0.11 3.19 8.68
N LEU A 9 1.08 3.42 9.24
CA LEU A 9 2.33 2.88 8.70
C LEU A 9 2.51 1.47 9.26
N LEU A 10 2.58 0.47 8.39
CA LEU A 10 2.98 -0.88 8.77
C LEU A 10 4.49 -1.02 8.56
N GLY A 11 5.23 -1.31 9.62
CA GLY A 11 6.68 -1.47 9.58
C GLY A 11 7.17 -2.34 10.73
N GLY A 12 8.33 -2.96 10.56
CA GLY A 12 8.89 -3.90 11.51
C GLY A 12 9.92 -4.81 10.86
N THR A 13 10.39 -5.83 11.58
CA THR A 13 11.26 -6.85 10.97
C THR A 13 10.46 -7.74 10.02
N PRO A 14 11.10 -8.49 9.10
CA PRO A 14 10.40 -9.44 8.25
C PRO A 14 9.51 -10.41 9.03
N GLU A 15 9.99 -10.91 10.17
CA GLU A 15 9.25 -11.86 11.02
C GLU A 15 7.98 -11.21 11.58
N PHE A 16 8.05 -9.94 11.99
CA PHE A 16 6.87 -9.20 12.44
C PHE A 16 5.84 -9.00 11.31
N ILE A 17 6.31 -8.74 10.08
CA ILE A 17 5.43 -8.60 8.92
C ILE A 17 4.76 -9.94 8.59
N GLU A 18 5.48 -11.05 8.65
CA GLU A 18 4.94 -12.40 8.47
C GLU A 18 3.85 -12.71 9.52
N GLU A 19 4.07 -12.37 10.79
CA GLU A 19 3.07 -12.51 11.85
C GLU A 19 1.80 -11.69 11.56
N VAL A 20 1.97 -10.45 11.07
CA VAL A 20 0.83 -9.59 10.68
C VAL A 20 0.05 -10.20 9.51
N GLN A 21 0.74 -10.68 8.47
CA GLN A 21 0.11 -11.33 7.33
C GLN A 21 -0.67 -12.59 7.74
N ALA A 22 -0.13 -13.37 8.67
CA ALA A 22 -0.79 -14.54 9.20
C ALA A 22 -2.00 -14.20 10.10
N ALA A 23 -1.96 -13.08 10.82
CA ALA A 23 -3.00 -12.66 11.75
C ALA A 23 -4.17 -11.93 11.09
N ILE A 24 -3.94 -11.22 9.98
CA ILE A 24 -4.96 -10.42 9.29
C ILE A 24 -5.53 -11.23 8.11
N PRO A 25 -6.76 -11.76 8.21
CA PRO A 25 -7.39 -12.44 7.10
C PRO A 25 -7.59 -11.47 5.93
N ASP A 26 -7.37 -11.98 4.71
CA ASP A 26 -7.62 -11.27 3.47
C ASP A 26 -6.83 -9.95 3.33
N LEU A 27 -5.68 -9.81 4.01
CA LEU A 27 -4.85 -8.60 3.95
C LEU A 27 -4.56 -8.17 2.51
N ASP A 28 -4.26 -9.13 1.63
CA ASP A 28 -3.95 -8.87 0.23
C ASP A 28 -5.13 -8.27 -0.53
N LEU A 29 -6.35 -8.74 -0.26
CA LEU A 29 -7.57 -8.19 -0.85
C LEU A 29 -7.81 -6.77 -0.35
N GLN A 30 -7.52 -6.50 0.92
CA GLN A 30 -7.64 -5.16 1.50
C GLN A 30 -6.62 -4.19 0.89
N VAL A 31 -5.36 -4.60 0.76
CA VAL A 31 -4.31 -3.80 0.11
C VAL A 31 -4.68 -3.53 -1.35
N TYR A 32 -5.08 -4.55 -2.10
CA TYR A 32 -5.49 -4.38 -3.49
C TYR A 32 -6.69 -3.44 -3.64
N GLY A 33 -7.69 -3.56 -2.76
CA GLY A 33 -8.84 -2.65 -2.71
C GLY A 33 -8.44 -1.20 -2.42
N PHE A 34 -7.46 -1.00 -1.53
CA PHE A 34 -6.89 0.31 -1.25
C PHE A 34 -6.15 0.90 -2.47
N LEU A 35 -5.28 0.12 -3.11
CA LEU A 35 -4.54 0.55 -4.30
C LEU A 35 -5.49 0.95 -5.45
N LYS A 36 -6.55 0.17 -5.70
CA LYS A 36 -7.59 0.54 -6.69
C LYS A 36 -8.29 1.85 -6.35
N ARG A 37 -8.58 2.08 -5.07
CA ARG A 37 -9.20 3.34 -4.63
C ARG A 37 -8.25 4.53 -4.85
N LEU A 38 -6.96 4.37 -4.54
CA LEU A 38 -5.93 5.37 -4.84
C LEU A 38 -5.81 5.66 -6.33
N GLN A 39 -5.84 4.63 -7.17
CA GLN A 39 -5.84 4.76 -8.63
C GLN A 39 -7.05 5.58 -9.13
N GLY A 40 -8.24 5.33 -8.58
CA GLY A 40 -9.45 6.10 -8.86
C GLY A 40 -9.27 7.58 -8.49
N PHE A 41 -8.73 7.86 -7.31
CA PHE A 41 -8.48 9.25 -6.89
C PHE A 41 -7.49 9.98 -7.81
N LYS A 42 -6.41 9.34 -8.25
CA LYS A 42 -5.45 9.89 -9.23
C LYS A 42 -6.12 10.27 -10.56
N SER A 43 -7.13 9.50 -10.97
CA SER A 43 -7.83 9.68 -12.24
C SER A 43 -8.84 10.83 -12.18
N ASP A 44 -9.54 10.97 -11.06
CA ASP A 44 -10.62 11.96 -10.90
C ASP A 44 -10.11 13.35 -10.49
N ARG A 45 -9.01 13.42 -9.73
CA ARG A 45 -8.39 14.68 -9.28
C ARG A 45 -6.87 14.51 -9.10
N PRO A 46 -6.07 15.58 -9.23
CA PRO A 46 -4.68 15.54 -8.79
C PRO A 46 -4.66 15.17 -7.31
N LEU A 47 -4.03 14.04 -6.97
CA LEU A 47 -3.78 13.68 -5.58
C LEU A 47 -2.94 14.81 -4.96
N SER A 48 -3.45 15.41 -3.89
CA SER A 48 -2.67 16.36 -3.06
C SER A 48 -1.65 15.64 -2.17
N VAL A 49 -1.53 14.32 -2.30
CA VAL A 49 -0.71 13.44 -1.47
C VAL A 49 0.35 12.81 -2.36
N THR A 50 1.61 12.93 -1.96
CA THR A 50 2.73 12.24 -2.60
C THR A 50 2.67 10.75 -2.28
N LEU A 51 2.90 9.91 -3.28
CA LEU A 51 2.86 8.45 -3.15
C LEU A 51 4.26 7.82 -3.16
N ASP A 52 5.31 8.61 -2.97
CA ASP A 52 6.71 8.16 -3.03
C ASP A 52 7.06 7.11 -1.96
N TRP A 53 6.26 7.02 -0.90
CA TRP A 53 6.37 6.01 0.16
C TRP A 53 5.80 4.65 -0.23
N LEU A 54 4.93 4.60 -1.24
CA LEU A 54 4.15 3.41 -1.59
C LEU A 54 5.03 2.24 -2.07
N PRO A 55 6.02 2.43 -2.96
CA PRO A 55 6.89 1.34 -3.38
C PRO A 55 7.70 0.73 -2.24
N GLY A 56 8.20 1.59 -1.34
CA GLY A 56 8.96 1.15 -0.16
C GLY A 56 8.09 0.32 0.79
N LEU A 57 6.86 0.78 1.05
CA LEU A 57 5.92 0.06 1.90
C LEU A 57 5.54 -1.30 1.29
N LEU A 58 5.17 -1.33 0.01
CA LEU A 58 4.80 -2.58 -0.66
C LEU A 58 5.95 -3.56 -0.70
N SER A 59 7.18 -3.09 -0.96
CA SER A 59 8.37 -3.95 -0.94
C SER A 59 8.68 -4.50 0.45
N HIS A 60 8.43 -3.70 1.49
CA HIS A 60 8.61 -4.13 2.88
C HIS A 60 7.60 -5.20 3.29
N VAL A 61 6.36 -5.09 2.81
CA VAL A 61 5.28 -6.04 3.15
C VAL A 61 5.35 -7.30 2.29
N TYR A 62 5.55 -7.16 0.99
CA TYR A 62 5.38 -8.24 0.01
C TYR A 62 6.68 -8.72 -0.64
N GLY A 63 7.79 -8.06 -0.37
CA GLY A 63 9.01 -8.22 -1.16
C GLY A 63 8.94 -7.48 -2.50
N SER A 64 10.10 -7.19 -3.06
CA SER A 64 10.24 -6.31 -4.24
C SER A 64 9.52 -6.83 -5.48
N GLU A 65 9.51 -8.14 -5.72
CA GLU A 65 8.90 -8.71 -6.93
C GLU A 65 7.37 -8.53 -6.96
N ILE A 66 6.71 -8.80 -5.82
CA ILE A 66 5.25 -8.66 -5.72
C ILE A 66 4.88 -7.17 -5.70
N ALA A 67 5.66 -6.34 -5.01
CA ALA A 67 5.47 -4.90 -5.00
C ALA A 67 5.49 -4.30 -6.41
N GLU A 68 6.46 -4.70 -7.25
CA GLU A 68 6.56 -4.23 -8.62
C GLU A 68 5.34 -4.62 -9.46
N LYS A 69 4.87 -5.88 -9.34
CA LYS A 69 3.65 -6.35 -10.01
C LYS A 69 2.43 -5.53 -9.62
N LEU A 70 2.23 -5.28 -8.31
CA LEU A 70 1.10 -4.50 -7.80
C LEU A 70 1.11 -3.05 -8.31
N LEU A 71 2.28 -2.42 -8.37
CA LEU A 71 2.41 -1.05 -8.88
C LEU A 71 2.14 -0.98 -10.39
N GLN A 72 2.64 -1.94 -11.17
CA GLN A 72 2.38 -2.03 -12.61
C GLN A 72 0.89 -2.20 -12.92
N GLU A 73 0.19 -3.07 -12.20
CA GLU A 73 -1.25 -3.29 -12.40
C GLU A 73 -2.10 -2.06 -12.09
N THR A 74 -1.65 -1.24 -11.14
CA THR A 74 -2.41 -0.10 -10.62
C THR A 74 -2.00 1.23 -11.26
N GLY A 75 -0.88 1.28 -11.98
CA GLY A 75 -0.35 2.50 -12.58
C GLY A 75 -0.01 3.58 -11.54
N LEU A 76 0.23 3.16 -10.29
CA LEU A 76 0.70 3.99 -9.20
C LEU A 76 2.25 4.10 -9.28
N PRO A 77 2.83 5.22 -8.80
CA PRO A 77 4.27 5.45 -8.88
C PRO A 77 5.08 4.45 -8.07
#